data_AF-A0A9D7HQS7-F1
#
_entry.id   AF-A0A9D7HQS7-F1
#
_cell.length_a   1.000
_cell.length_b   1.000
_cell.length_c   1.000
_cell.angle_alpha   90.00
_cell.angle_beta   90.00
_cell.angle_gamma   90.00
#
_symmetry.space_group_name_H-M   'P 1'
#
loop_
_entity.id
_entity.type
_entity.pdbx_description
1 polymer ?
#
loop_
_entity_poly.entity_id
_entity_poly.type
_entity_poly.pdbx_seq_one_letter_code
_entity_poly.pdbx_strand_id
1 'polypeptide(L)' 'MNVTDGVLTVASEMKKETEGEKNGYMRREFNYRSFQRSFQLPENADGDQVKATYVDGVLKLSVPKMKAVPEKKGKEVRIG' A
#
# COMPACT_ATOMS: atom_id res chain seq x y z
N MET A 1 -4.53 0.00 7.52
CA MET A 1 -3.22 -0.37 6.95
C MET A 1 -2.40 -1.01 8.05
N ASN A 2 -1.72 -2.11 7.77
CA ASN A 2 -0.96 -2.88 8.76
C ASN A 2 0.29 -3.48 8.10
N VAL A 3 1.41 -3.55 8.85
CA VAL A 3 2.61 -4.30 8.46
C VAL A 3 2.83 -5.41 9.47
N THR A 4 2.86 -6.66 9.01
CA THR A 4 3.15 -7.85 9.85
C THR A 4 4.04 -8.79 9.06
N ASP A 5 5.12 -9.30 9.67
CA ASP A 5 6.06 -10.24 9.05
C ASP A 5 6.57 -9.80 7.66
N GLY A 6 6.87 -8.51 7.51
CA GLY A 6 7.31 -7.93 6.24
C GLY A 6 6.20 -7.81 5.18
N VAL A 7 4.95 -8.12 5.50
CA VAL A 7 3.80 -7.98 4.61
C VAL A 7 3.04 -6.70 4.94
N LEU A 8 2.99 -5.79 3.97
CA LEU A 8 2.17 -4.59 4.04
C LEU A 8 0.78 -4.86 3.49
N THR A 9 -0.24 -4.77 4.35
CA THR A 9 -1.65 -4.91 3.96
C THR A 9 -2.37 -3.56 3.96
N VAL A 10 -2.95 -3.23 2.82
CA VAL A 10 -3.83 -2.08 2.59
C VAL A 10 -5.24 -2.59 2.43
N ALA A 11 -6.13 -2.20 3.34
CA ALA A 11 -7.55 -2.50 3.27
C ALA A 11 -8.36 -1.21 3.38
N SER A 12 -9.43 -1.13 2.61
CA SER A 12 -10.48 -0.11 2.75
C SER A 12 -11.81 -0.83 2.89
N GLU A 13 -12.50 -0.58 3.99
CA GLU A 13 -13.89 -0.95 4.17
C GLU A 13 -14.75 0.27 3.89
N MET A 14 -15.69 0.15 2.96
CA MET A 14 -16.72 1.15 2.78
C MET A 14 -18.03 0.53 3.25
N LYS A 15 -18.52 0.98 4.42
CA LYS A 15 -19.84 0.57 4.90
C LYS A 15 -20.88 1.07 3.91
N LYS A 16 -21.68 0.13 3.41
CA LYS A 16 -22.86 0.44 2.63
C LYS A 16 -23.90 0.95 3.63
N GLU A 17 -23.94 2.27 3.86
CA GLU A 17 -25.13 2.88 4.45
C GLU A 17 -26.28 2.59 3.49
N THR A 18 -27.01 1.54 3.83
CA THR A 18 -28.26 1.17 3.20
C THR A 18 -29.33 1.85 4.04
N GLU A 19 -29.26 3.17 4.15
CA GLU A 19 -30.30 3.98 4.76
C GLU A 19 -30.80 4.96 3.70
N GLY A 20 -32.05 4.73 3.26
CA GLY A 20 -32.88 5.76 2.63
C GLY A 20 -33.09 5.63 1.12
N GLU A 21 -34.35 5.81 0.73
CA GLU A 21 -34.87 6.04 -0.64
C GLU A 21 -35.07 4.76 -1.48
N LYS A 22 -36.27 4.15 -1.56
CA LYS A 22 -37.61 4.77 -1.74
C LYS A 22 -37.50 5.99 -2.67
N ASN A 23 -37.39 5.71 -3.98
CA ASN A 23 -37.36 6.62 -5.13
C ASN A 23 -35.97 6.94 -5.69
N GLY A 24 -35.74 6.52 -6.95
CA GLY A 24 -35.02 7.38 -7.88
C GLY A 24 -33.53 7.10 -8.15
N TYR A 25 -33.14 5.86 -8.46
CA TYR A 25 -31.91 5.65 -9.26
C TYR A 25 -32.21 4.69 -10.41
N MET A 26 -32.17 5.16 -11.66
CA MET A 26 -32.33 4.30 -12.85
C MET A 26 -31.03 3.55 -13.18
N ARG A 27 -29.87 4.09 -12.79
CA ARG A 27 -28.55 3.45 -12.95
C ARG A 27 -27.54 4.01 -11.94
N ARG A 28 -26.71 3.13 -11.39
CA ARG A 28 -25.57 3.48 -10.52
C ARG A 28 -24.28 2.96 -11.17
N GLU A 29 -23.43 3.85 -11.65
CA GLU A 29 -22.19 3.51 -12.37
C GLU A 29 -20.94 3.48 -11.46
N PHE A 30 -21.03 4.08 -10.26
CA PHE A 30 -19.98 4.03 -9.26
C PHE A 30 -20.21 2.88 -8.27
N ASN A 31 -19.48 1.79 -8.46
CA ASN A 31 -19.39 0.69 -7.52
C ASN A 31 -18.27 0.96 -6.51
N TYR A 32 -18.65 1.49 -5.36
CA TYR A 32 -17.76 1.59 -4.22
C TYR A 32 -17.61 0.18 -3.60
N ARG A 33 -16.51 -0.51 -3.92
CA ARG A 33 -16.16 -1.82 -3.37
C ARG A 33 -15.10 -1.66 -2.28
N SER A 34 -15.24 -2.45 -1.21
CA SER A 34 -14.13 -2.73 -0.32
C SER A 34 -12.98 -3.35 -1.11
N PHE A 35 -11.75 -2.97 -0.81
CA PHE A 35 -10.57 -3.59 -1.40
C PHE A 35 -9.57 -3.94 -0.31
N GLN A 36 -8.87 -5.05 -0.52
CA GLN A 36 -7.70 -5.42 0.25
C GLN A 36 -6.60 -5.85 -0.70
N ARG A 37 -5.40 -5.32 -0.52
CA ARG A 37 -4.19 -5.72 -1.24
C ARG A 37 -3.05 -5.87 -0.25
N SER A 38 -2.26 -6.91 -0.42
CA SER A 38 -1.08 -7.17 0.40
C SER A 38 0.16 -7.19 -0.49
N PHE A 39 1.25 -6.61 0.01
CA PHE A 39 2.52 -6.48 -0.69
C PHE A 39 3.63 -6.98 0.23
N GLN A 40 4.49 -7.85 -0.29
CA GLN A 40 5.68 -8.24 0.43
C GLN A 40 6.71 -7.12 0.33
N LEU A 41 7.16 -6.62 1.47
CA LEU A 41 8.19 -5.60 1.53
C LEU A 41 9.56 -6.24 1.27
N PRO A 42 10.48 -5.52 0.60
CA PRO A 42 11.87 -5.92 0.52
C PRO A 42 12.49 -6.10 1.92
N GLU A 43 13.49 -6.99 2.06
CA GLU A 43 14.18 -7.22 3.34
C GLU A 43 14.82 -5.97 3.94
N ASN A 44 15.22 -5.02 3.10
CA ASN A 44 15.82 -3.76 3.51
C ASN A 44 14.80 -2.63 3.71
N ALA A 45 13.51 -2.93 3.75
CA ALA A 45 12.46 -1.95 4.02
C ALA A 45 12.32 -1.72 5.53
N ASP A 46 12.21 -0.46 5.93
CA ASP A 46 11.83 -0.08 7.29
C ASP A 46 10.30 -0.03 7.38
N GLY A 47 9.71 -1.13 7.84
CA GLY A 47 8.27 -1.31 7.99
C GLY A 47 7.63 -0.44 9.08
N ASP A 48 8.41 0.11 10.01
CA ASP A 48 7.91 0.95 11.10
C ASP A 48 7.68 2.39 10.64
N GLN A 49 8.36 2.81 9.57
CA GLN A 49 8.32 4.18 9.05
C GLN A 49 7.53 4.33 7.76
N VAL A 50 6.56 3.43 7.51
CA VAL A 50 5.72 3.53 6.32
C VAL A 50 4.81 4.75 6.39
N LYS A 51 4.82 5.56 5.31
CA LYS A 51 3.94 6.72 5.14
C LYS A 51 2.95 6.47 4.02
N ALA A 52 1.72 6.96 4.18
CA ALA A 52 0.67 6.85 3.19
C ALA A 52 -0.01 8.22 2.98
N THR A 53 -0.32 8.54 1.73
CA THR A 53 -1.10 9.73 1.35
C THR A 53 -2.15 9.35 0.32
N TYR A 54 -3.38 9.83 0.48
CA TYR A 54 -4.47 9.59 -0.45
C TYR A 54 -4.93 10.93 -1.05
N VAL A 55 -4.75 11.09 -2.36
CA VAL A 55 -5.08 12.33 -3.08
C VAL A 55 -5.73 11.93 -4.41
N ASP A 56 -6.85 12.56 -4.75
CA ASP A 56 -7.57 12.38 -6.02
C ASP A 56 -7.86 10.91 -6.40
N GLY A 57 -8.24 10.10 -5.41
CA GLY A 57 -8.55 8.68 -5.64
C GLY A 57 -7.34 7.75 -5.65
N VAL A 58 -6.12 8.28 -5.55
CA VAL A 58 -4.86 7.53 -5.62
C VAL A 58 -4.22 7.41 -4.25
N LEU A 59 -3.99 6.17 -3.81
CA LEU A 59 -3.19 5.87 -2.61
C LEU A 59 -1.72 5.77 -2.98
N LYS A 60 -0.90 6.65 -2.42
CA LYS A 60 0.56 6.62 -2.53
C LYS A 60 1.17 6.15 -1.22
N LEU A 61 2.06 5.15 -1.32
CA LEU A 61 2.77 4.55 -0.19
C LEU A 61 4.26 4.85 -0.33
N SER A 62 4.90 5.26 0.76
CA SER A 62 6.34 5.49 0.86
C SER A 62 6.89 4.62 1.97
N VAL A 63 7.74 3.67 1.59
CA VAL A 63 8.42 2.75 2.50
C VAL A 63 9.91 3.08 2.44
N PRO A 64 10.48 3.70 3.49
CA PRO A 64 11.90 3.99 3.51
C PRO A 64 12.70 2.69 3.61
N LYS A 65 13.95 2.73 3.14
CA LYS A 65 14.89 1.63 3.39
C LYS A 65 15.46 1.79 4.80
N MET A 66 15.79 0.67 5.45
CA MET A 66 16.57 0.66 6.68
C MET A 66 17.91 1.39 6.43
N LYS A 67 18.34 2.19 7.40
CA LYS A 67 19.65 2.87 7.33
C LYS A 67 20.74 1.80 7.16
N ALA A 68 21.52 1.92 6.09
CA ALA A 68 22.40 0.88 5.59
C ALA A 68 23.43 0.40 6.64
N VAL A 69 23.50 -0.92 6.83
CA VAL A 69 24.80 -1.60 6.91
C VAL A 69 25.46 -1.35 5.54
N PRO A 70 26.74 -0.93 5.47
CA PRO A 70 27.37 -0.41 4.26
C PRO A 70 27.09 -1.30 3.04
N GLU A 71 26.56 -0.68 1.99
CA GLU A 71 26.28 -1.35 0.72
C GLU A 71 27.50 -2.17 0.31
N LYS A 72 27.34 -3.49 0.12
CA LYS A 72 28.35 -4.30 -0.54
C LYS A 72 28.42 -3.85 -2.01
N LYS A 73 29.16 -2.77 -2.26
CA LYS A 73 29.56 -2.38 -3.60
C LYS A 73 30.33 -3.57 -4.17
N GLY A 74 29.83 -4.14 -5.27
CA GLY A 74 30.52 -5.23 -5.96
C GLY A 74 31.97 -4.83 -6.23
N LYS A 75 32.92 -5.70 -5.88
CA LYS A 75 34.33 -5.49 -6.20
C LYS A 75 34.52 -5.89 -7.66
N GLU A 76 34.89 -4.94 -8.51
CA GLU A 76 35.38 -5.27 -9.86
C GLU A 76 36.75 -5.95 -9.72
N VAL A 77 36.84 -7.22 -10.14
CA VAL A 77 38.11 -7.96 -10.17
C VAL A 77 38.61 -7.94 -11.61
N ARG A 78 39.71 -7.24 -11.85
CA ARG A 78 40.42 -7.30 -13.14
C ARG A 78 41.33 -8.51 -13.14
N ILE A 79 41.16 -9.37 -14.14
CA ILE A 79 42.09 -10.46 -14.43
C ILE A 79 43.14 -9.89 -15.38
N GLY A 80 44.41 -10.05 -15.02
CA GLY A 80 45.58 -9.74 -15.85
C GLY A 80 46.22 -11.01 -16.37
#